data_AF-A0A3M0XPU7-F1
#
_entry.id   AF-A0A3M0XPU7-F1
#
_cell.length_a   1.000
_cell.length_b   1.000
_cell.length_c   1.000
_cell.angle_alpha   90.00
_cell.angle_beta   90.00
_cell.angle_gamma   90.00
#
_symmetry.space_group_name_H-M   'P 1'
#
loop_
_entity.id
_entity.type
_entity.pdbx_description
1 polymer ?
#
loop_
_entity_poly.entity_id
_entity_poly.type
_entity_poly.pdbx_seq_one_letter_code
_entity_poly.pdbx_strand_id
1 'polypeptide(L)'
;ERLGDGRFTGTGPFYRGVQADLGPMALLAIGGVRVVVASRKLQAADQAIFRHLGIEPARQKILALKSSVHFRADFAPIAEEILIVKAPGPNALDYGELTYRRLRPGVRLMPMGPAFPGPGAAAAGAPSRGD
;
A
#
# COMPACT_ATOMS: atom_id res chain seq x y z
N GLU A 1 -5.23 19.32 11.13
CA GLU A 1 -6.35 19.94 10.39
C GLU A 1 -7.72 19.49 10.89
N ARG A 2 -7.94 18.18 11.04
CA ARG A 2 -9.25 17.64 11.44
C ARG A 2 -9.08 16.35 12.26
N LEU A 3 -10.03 16.07 13.16
CA LEU A 3 -10.16 14.80 13.87
C LEU A 3 -11.40 14.04 13.36
N GLY A 4 -11.36 12.72 13.42
CA GLY A 4 -12.49 11.84 13.11
C GLY A 4 -12.52 10.64 14.05
N ASP A 5 -13.67 10.03 14.22
CA ASP A 5 -13.87 8.88 15.13
C ASP A 5 -13.58 7.52 14.47
N GLY A 6 -13.20 7.52 13.19
CA GLY A 6 -12.95 6.35 12.37
C GLY A 6 -14.17 5.51 11.99
N ARG A 7 -15.40 5.98 12.20
CA ARG A 7 -16.62 5.26 11.85
C ARG A 7 -17.26 5.80 10.58
N PHE A 8 -17.25 4.99 9.53
CA PHE A 8 -17.86 5.34 8.24
C PHE A 8 -18.29 4.07 7.49
N THR A 9 -19.19 4.25 6.53
CA THR A 9 -19.64 3.19 5.61
C THR A 9 -18.79 3.22 4.36
N GLY A 10 -18.24 2.07 3.96
CA GLY A 10 -17.55 1.93 2.67
C GLY A 10 -18.51 2.14 1.50
N THR A 11 -18.06 2.92 0.51
CA THR A 11 -18.87 3.34 -0.65
C THR A 11 -18.37 2.74 -1.96
N GLY A 12 -17.08 2.40 -2.00
CA GLY A 12 -16.40 1.85 -3.15
C GLY A 12 -16.70 0.37 -3.37
N PRO A 13 -16.37 -0.17 -4.55
CA PRO A 13 -16.73 -1.55 -4.90
C PRO A 13 -16.19 -2.62 -3.93
N PHE A 14 -15.02 -2.41 -3.33
CA PHE A 14 -14.38 -3.39 -2.45
C PHE A 14 -15.00 -3.45 -1.05
N TYR A 15 -15.36 -2.30 -0.47
CA TYR A 15 -15.91 -2.20 0.89
C TYR A 15 -17.38 -1.74 0.90
N ARG A 16 -18.11 -1.90 -0.20
CA ARG A 16 -19.51 -1.42 -0.31
C ARG A 16 -20.36 -1.92 0.85
N GLY A 17 -20.91 -1.00 1.63
CA GLY A 17 -21.79 -1.30 2.76
C GLY A 17 -21.08 -1.81 4.02
N VAL A 18 -19.75 -1.96 3.99
CA VAL A 18 -18.97 -2.34 5.18
C VAL A 18 -18.95 -1.18 6.17
N GLN A 19 -19.33 -1.45 7.42
CA GLN A 19 -19.19 -0.52 8.53
C GLN A 19 -17.76 -0.61 9.06
N ALA A 20 -16.94 0.40 8.77
CA ALA A 20 -15.57 0.47 9.25
C ALA A 20 -15.52 1.11 10.65
N ASP A 21 -14.59 0.65 11.48
CA ASP A 21 -14.20 1.30 12.74
C ASP A 21 -12.67 1.29 12.87
N LEU A 22 -12.06 2.39 12.45
CA LEU A 22 -10.61 2.61 12.49
C LEU A 22 -10.14 3.24 13.82
N GLY A 23 -11.05 3.42 14.79
CA GLY A 23 -10.82 4.20 16.01
C GLY A 23 -10.46 5.66 15.72
N PRO A 24 -9.86 6.39 16.68
CA PRO A 24 -9.42 7.77 16.47
C PRO A 24 -8.60 7.94 15.19
N MET A 25 -8.98 8.94 14.40
CA MET A 25 -8.33 9.34 13.16
C MET A 25 -7.99 10.83 13.20
N ALA A 26 -6.92 11.20 12.49
CA ALA A 26 -6.50 12.59 12.34
C ALA A 26 -6.05 12.88 10.91
N LEU A 27 -6.42 14.06 10.42
CA LEU A 27 -5.85 14.67 9.23
C LEU A 27 -4.73 15.61 9.67
N LEU A 28 -3.49 15.20 9.42
CA LEU A 28 -2.29 15.98 9.69
C LEU A 28 -1.86 16.72 8.42
N ALA A 29 -1.23 17.89 8.58
CA ALA A 29 -0.64 18.64 7.49
C ALA A 29 0.81 18.99 7.84
N ILE A 30 1.73 18.75 6.91
CA ILE A 30 3.15 19.04 7.06
C ILE A 30 3.76 19.32 5.68
N GLY A 31 4.45 20.44 5.51
CA GLY A 31 5.16 20.76 4.27
C GLY A 31 4.29 20.73 3.00
N GLY A 32 3.02 21.11 3.09
CA GLY A 32 2.06 21.05 1.97
C GLY A 32 1.49 19.65 1.68
N VAL A 33 1.89 18.63 2.44
CA VAL A 33 1.36 17.27 2.36
C VAL A 33 0.32 17.05 3.44
N ARG A 34 -0.78 16.39 3.08
CA ARG A 34 -1.82 15.94 4.03
C ARG A 34 -1.75 14.45 4.24
N VAL A 35 -1.82 14.02 5.50
CA VAL A 35 -1.68 12.61 5.91
C VAL A 35 -2.90 12.21 6.73
N VAL A 36 -3.62 11.19 6.27
CA VAL A 36 -4.66 10.53 7.04
C VAL A 36 -4.01 9.50 7.95
N VAL A 37 -4.15 9.68 9.25
CA VAL A 37 -3.66 8.75 10.28
C VAL A 37 -4.85 8.13 10.98
N ALA A 38 -4.77 6.81 11.22
CA ALA A 38 -5.76 6.05 11.96
C ALA A 38 -5.09 5.17 13.01
N SER A 39 -5.77 4.98 14.15
CA SER A 39 -5.29 4.12 15.24
C SER A 39 -5.33 2.63 14.91
N ARG A 40 -6.22 2.19 14.01
CA ARG A 40 -6.33 0.80 13.56
C ARG A 40 -6.06 0.70 12.06
N LYS A 41 -5.47 -0.43 11.67
CA LYS A 41 -5.08 -0.69 10.28
C LYS A 41 -6.30 -1.07 9.44
N LEU A 42 -6.47 -0.41 8.30
CA LEU A 42 -7.34 -0.83 7.21
C LEU A 42 -6.58 -0.62 5.90
N GLN A 43 -6.88 -1.42 4.88
CA GLN A 43 -6.37 -1.13 3.54
C GLN A 43 -7.06 0.11 2.96
N ALA A 44 -6.28 1.02 2.38
CA ALA A 44 -6.81 2.18 1.65
C ALA A 44 -7.41 1.76 0.29
N ALA A 45 -8.53 1.05 0.32
CA ALA A 45 -9.24 0.52 -0.85
C ALA A 45 -10.57 1.24 -1.13
N ASP A 46 -10.90 2.29 -0.37
CA ASP A 46 -12.14 3.04 -0.48
C ASP A 46 -11.92 4.54 -0.22
N GLN A 47 -12.53 5.38 -1.06
CA GLN A 47 -12.49 6.83 -0.96
C GLN A 47 -13.17 7.36 0.31
N ALA A 48 -14.10 6.60 0.91
CA ALA A 48 -14.79 6.97 2.16
C ALA A 48 -13.81 7.23 3.32
N ILE A 49 -12.66 6.55 3.34
CA ILE A 49 -11.61 6.74 4.36
C ILE A 49 -11.11 8.21 4.36
N PHE A 50 -10.97 8.80 3.17
CA PHE A 50 -10.53 10.19 3.01
C PHE A 50 -11.68 11.17 3.25
N ARG A 51 -12.88 10.87 2.74
CA ARG A 51 -14.07 11.70 2.91
C ARG A 51 -14.51 11.82 4.37
N HIS A 52 -14.25 10.80 5.19
CA HIS A 52 -14.46 10.84 6.64
C HIS A 52 -13.75 12.02 7.31
N LEU A 53 -12.58 12.40 6.78
CA LEU A 53 -11.80 13.54 7.25
C LEU A 53 -11.95 14.78 6.35
N GLY A 54 -12.98 14.82 5.50
CA GLY A 54 -13.31 15.93 4.62
C GLY A 54 -12.36 16.09 3.42
N ILE A 55 -11.57 15.08 3.09
CA ILE A 55 -10.75 15.07 1.87
C ILE A 55 -11.57 14.46 0.75
N GLU A 56 -11.83 15.24 -0.30
CA GLU A 56 -12.35 14.72 -1.57
C GLU A 56 -11.17 14.22 -2.42
N PRO A 57 -11.04 12.90 -2.67
CA PRO A 57 -9.91 12.35 -3.41
C PRO A 57 -9.79 12.91 -4.83
N ALA A 58 -10.90 13.09 -5.55
CA ALA A 58 -10.89 13.61 -6.92
C ALA A 58 -10.41 15.07 -7.04
N ARG A 59 -10.29 15.80 -5.92
CA ARG A 59 -9.74 17.17 -5.88
C ARG A 59 -8.25 17.23 -5.55
N GLN A 60 -7.61 16.08 -5.32
CA GLN A 60 -6.18 16.02 -5.01
C GLN A 60 -5.37 15.85 -6.28
N LYS A 61 -4.29 16.61 -6.43
CA LYS A 61 -3.38 16.48 -7.57
C LYS A 61 -2.66 15.12 -7.58
N ILE A 62 -2.33 14.62 -6.39
CA ILE A 62 -1.63 13.35 -6.18
C ILE A 62 -2.23 12.67 -4.95
N LEU A 63 -2.50 11.38 -5.05
CA LEU A 63 -2.90 10.51 -3.94
C LEU A 63 -1.88 9.38 -3.78
N ALA A 64 -1.25 9.28 -2.62
CA ALA A 64 -0.36 8.18 -2.28
C ALA A 64 -1.14 7.10 -1.51
N LEU A 65 -1.23 5.89 -2.07
CA LEU A 65 -1.94 4.77 -1.47
C LEU A 65 -0.98 3.61 -1.23
N LYS A 66 -0.92 3.11 0.02
CA LYS A 66 -0.18 1.89 0.33
C LYS A 66 -1.02 0.67 -0.05
N SER A 67 -1.09 0.36 -1.34
CA SER A 67 -1.84 -0.76 -1.89
C SER A 67 -1.22 -1.25 -3.21
N SER A 68 -1.35 -2.54 -3.51
CA SER A 68 -0.92 -3.13 -4.78
C SER A 68 -2.07 -3.25 -5.81
N VAL A 69 -3.27 -3.60 -5.35
CA VAL A 69 -4.40 -3.94 -6.25
C VAL A 69 -5.75 -3.37 -5.79
N HIS A 70 -6.21 -3.61 -4.56
CA HIS A 70 -7.62 -3.34 -4.23
C HIS A 70 -8.05 -1.87 -4.33
N PHE A 71 -7.11 -0.92 -4.26
CA PHE A 71 -7.42 0.49 -4.50
C PHE A 71 -7.96 0.76 -5.91
N ARG A 72 -7.58 -0.05 -6.91
CA ARG A 72 -7.90 0.23 -8.32
C ARG A 72 -9.40 0.30 -8.57
N ALA A 73 -10.19 -0.53 -7.89
CA ALA A 73 -11.62 -0.57 -8.09
C ALA A 73 -12.30 0.78 -7.79
N ASP A 74 -11.82 1.51 -6.79
CA ASP A 74 -12.46 2.75 -6.34
C ASP A 74 -11.70 4.01 -6.78
N PHE A 75 -10.38 3.94 -6.94
CA PHE A 75 -9.55 5.12 -7.26
C PHE A 75 -9.17 5.22 -8.74
N ALA A 76 -9.16 4.13 -9.51
CA ALA A 76 -8.82 4.22 -10.94
C ALA A 76 -9.79 5.10 -11.75
N PRO A 77 -11.12 5.10 -11.50
CA PRO A 77 -12.04 5.97 -12.24
C PRO A 77 -11.81 7.47 -12.06
N ILE A 78 -11.08 7.89 -11.02
CA ILE A 78 -10.78 9.31 -10.74
C ILE A 78 -9.33 9.68 -11.05
N ALA A 79 -8.51 8.73 -11.51
CA ALA A 79 -7.09 8.92 -11.75
C ALA A 79 -6.83 9.03 -13.26
N GLU A 80 -6.08 10.06 -13.66
CA GLU A 80 -5.52 10.16 -15.02
C GLU A 80 -4.46 9.08 -15.25
N GLU A 81 -3.59 8.86 -14.26
CA GLU A 81 -2.51 7.89 -14.32
C GLU A 81 -2.32 7.18 -12.97
N ILE A 82 -1.87 5.92 -13.02
CA ILE A 82 -1.51 5.12 -11.84
C ILE A 82 -0.03 4.77 -11.91
N LEU A 83 0.77 5.45 -11.09
CA LEU A 83 2.21 5.23 -10.96
C LEU A 83 2.50 4.16 -9.90
N ILE A 84 3.13 3.06 -10.29
CA ILE A 84 3.57 2.02 -9.36
C ILE A 84 4.95 2.36 -8.83
N VAL A 85 5.03 2.62 -7.53
CA VAL A 85 6.26 3.05 -6.86
C VAL A 85 6.78 1.95 -5.94
N LYS A 86 8.05 1.55 -6.14
CA LYS A 86 8.78 0.72 -5.18
C LYS A 86 9.21 1.59 -3.99
N ALA A 87 8.77 1.23 -2.79
CA ALA A 87 9.15 1.91 -1.55
C ALA A 87 9.74 0.90 -0.56
N PRO A 88 10.72 1.31 0.26
CA PRO A 88 11.27 0.44 1.30
C PRO A 88 10.19 0.08 2.33
N GLY A 89 10.27 -1.13 2.88
CA GLY A 89 9.36 -1.56 3.94
C GLY A 89 9.21 -3.09 4.04
N PRO A 90 8.40 -3.55 5.01
CA PRO A 90 8.25 -4.98 5.30
C PRO A 90 7.53 -5.79 4.21
N ASN A 91 6.89 -5.10 3.26
CA ASN A 91 6.21 -5.73 2.12
C ASN A 91 7.07 -5.49 0.87
N ALA A 92 8.02 -6.38 0.62
CA ALA A 92 8.90 -6.32 -0.54
C ALA A 92 8.10 -6.52 -1.84
N LEU A 93 8.38 -5.68 -2.84
CA LEU A 93 7.84 -5.83 -4.20
C LEU A 93 8.60 -6.91 -4.97
N ASP A 94 9.92 -6.95 -4.78
CA ASP A 94 10.78 -7.99 -5.34
C ASP A 94 11.07 -9.01 -4.23
N TYR A 95 10.50 -10.20 -4.39
CA TYR A 95 10.68 -11.28 -3.44
C TYR A 95 12.09 -11.88 -3.48
N GLY A 96 12.87 -11.62 -4.53
CA GLY A 96 14.31 -11.94 -4.57
C GLY A 96 15.12 -11.23 -3.48
N GLU A 97 14.62 -10.11 -2.96
CA GLU A 97 15.27 -9.34 -1.89
C GLU A 97 15.04 -9.95 -0.50
N LEU A 98 14.15 -10.94 -0.38
CA LEU A 98 13.82 -11.57 0.90
C LEU A 98 14.84 -12.65 1.28
N THR A 99 15.26 -12.65 2.55
CA THR A 99 16.15 -13.69 3.10
C THR A 99 15.34 -14.92 3.53
N TYR A 100 15.11 -15.84 2.61
CA TYR A 100 14.40 -17.08 2.90
C TYR A 100 15.23 -18.05 3.74
N ARG A 101 14.66 -18.52 4.86
CA ARG A 101 15.30 -19.54 5.73
C ARG A 101 14.79 -20.96 5.51
N ARG A 102 13.57 -21.10 4.99
CA ARG A 102 12.86 -22.39 4.85
C ARG A 102 12.20 -22.58 3.49
N LEU A 103 12.59 -21.77 2.50
CA LEU A 103 12.06 -21.94 1.14
C LEU A 103 12.69 -23.19 0.51
N ARG A 104 11.89 -23.96 -0.23
CA ARG A 104 12.37 -25.15 -0.92
C ARG A 104 13.28 -24.73 -2.09
N PRO A 105 14.43 -25.38 -2.30
CA PRO A 105 15.23 -25.18 -3.50
C PRO A 105 14.38 -25.36 -4.77
N GLY A 106 14.66 -24.60 -5.82
CA GLY A 106 13.95 -24.67 -7.10
C GLY A 106 12.70 -23.79 -7.20
N VAL A 107 12.15 -23.28 -6.08
CA VAL A 107 11.00 -22.36 -6.12
C VAL A 107 11.43 -21.03 -6.74
N ARG A 108 10.74 -20.60 -7.81
CA ARG A 108 11.01 -19.30 -8.42
C ARG A 108 10.63 -18.16 -7.47
N LEU A 109 11.54 -17.21 -7.31
CA LEU A 109 11.35 -16.06 -6.41
C LEU A 109 10.40 -15.02 -7.02
N MET A 110 10.36 -14.92 -8.35
CA MET A 110 9.46 -14.04 -9.09
C MET A 110 8.86 -14.79 -10.28
N PRO A 111 7.74 -14.32 -10.86
CA PRO A 111 7.28 -14.79 -12.16
C PRO A 111 8.42 -14.68 -13.19
N MET A 112 8.73 -15.79 -13.86
CA MET A 112 9.86 -15.89 -14.80
C MET A 112 11.24 -15.56 -14.19
N GLY A 113 11.35 -15.45 -12.86
CA GLY A 113 12.57 -15.11 -12.15
C GLY A 113 13.44 -16.32 -11.81
N PRO A 114 14.59 -16.07 -11.14
CA PRO A 114 15.51 -17.12 -10.72
C PRO A 114 14.85 -18.07 -9.72
N ALA A 115 15.29 -19.33 -9.76
CA ALA A 115 14.93 -20.32 -8.76
C ALA A 115 15.74 -20.09 -7.47
N PHE A 116 15.11 -20.28 -6.32
CA PHE A 116 15.77 -20.24 -5.03
C PHE A 116 16.83 -21.36 -4.96
N PRO A 117 18.11 -21.03 -4.69
CA PRO A 117 19.19 -22.02 -4.74
C PRO A 117 19.18 -22.98 -3.54
N GLY A 118 18.48 -22.62 -2.46
CA GLY A 118 18.46 -23.38 -1.21
C GLY A 118 19.05 -22.58 -0.03
N PRO A 119 18.82 -23.02 1.21
CA PRO A 119 19.36 -22.35 2.39
C PRO A 119 20.90 -22.40 2.40
N GLY A 120 21.56 -21.26 2.67
CA GLY A 120 23.02 -21.18 2.80
C GLY A 120 23.81 -21.08 1.48
N ALA A 121 23.16 -21.25 0.34
CA ALA A 121 23.74 -20.86 -0.95
C ALA A 121 23.61 -19.34 -1.10
N ALA A 122 24.75 -18.64 -1.23
CA ALA A 122 24.75 -17.21 -1.51
C ALA A 122 23.90 -16.94 -2.77
N ALA A 123 22.97 -15.99 -2.69
CA ALA A 123 22.21 -15.56 -3.86
C ALA A 123 23.19 -14.97 -4.88
N ALA A 124 23.43 -15.70 -5.97
CA ALA A 124 24.21 -15.19 -7.09
C ALA A 124 23.42 -14.03 -7.73
N GLY A 125 23.85 -12.79 -7.52
CA GLY A 125 23.37 -11.64 -8.30
C GLY A 125 22.75 -10.46 -7.54
N ALA A 126 23.15 -10.14 -6.31
CA ALA A 126 22.87 -8.80 -5.79
C ALA A 126 23.71 -7.77 -6.57
N PRO A 127 23.11 -6.74 -7.21
CA PRO A 127 23.90 -5.67 -7.82
C PRO A 127 24.68 -4.93 -6.73
N SER A 128 25.95 -4.67 -7.00
CA SER A 128 26.82 -3.86 -6.14
C SER A 128 26.12 -2.53 -5.84
N ARG A 129 25.95 -2.21 -4.55
CA ARG A 129 25.69 -0.83 -4.16
C ARG A 129 26.91 -0.02 -4.59
N GLY A 130 26.76 0.78 -5.64
CA GLY A 130 27.75 1.77 -6.03
C GLY A 130 27.81 2.85 -4.95
N ASP A 131 29.04 3.19 -4.59
CA ASP A 131 29.41 4.31 -3.72
C ASP A 131 29.07 5.67 -4.36
#